data_AF-A0A8X8XD81-F1
#
_entry.id   AF-A0A8X8XD81-F1
#
_cell.length_a   1.000
_cell.length_b   1.000
_cell.length_c   1.000
_cell.angle_alpha   90.00
_cell.angle_beta   90.00
_cell.angle_gamma   90.00
#
_symmetry.space_group_name_H-M   'P 1'
#
loop_
_entity.id
_entity.type
_entity.pdbx_description
1 polymer ?
#
loop_
_entity_poly.entity_id
_entity_poly.type
_entity_poly.pdbx_seq_one_letter_code
_entity_poly.pdbx_strand_id
1 'polypeptide(L)'
;MATGTNTHHQDSNPNTPAAAAAPPKQAVPTAKTVDTQSVLKRLQSELMALMMGGDSGISAFPEEDNIFCWKGTISGSKDTVFEGTDYKLSLSFPSEYPFKAPKVKFETSCFHPNVDIYGNICLDILQDKWSSAYDVRTILLSIQSLLGEPNISSPLNTQAAALWSNQEEYRKMVEKLYKPVA
;
A
#
# COMPACT_ATOMS: atom_id res chain seq x y z
N MET A 1 28.54 79.77 -58.81
CA MET A 1 29.24 79.25 -60.00
C MET A 1 30.33 78.30 -59.53
N ALA A 2 30.37 77.09 -60.09
CA ALA A 2 31.47 76.09 -60.08
C ALA A 2 31.97 75.57 -58.71
N THR A 3 32.34 74.31 -58.46
CA THR A 3 32.35 72.99 -59.14
C THR A 3 32.83 71.99 -58.08
N GLY A 4 32.45 70.71 -58.16
CA GLY A 4 33.09 69.62 -57.40
C GLY A 4 32.18 68.38 -57.29
N THR A 5 31.99 67.64 -58.39
CA THR A 5 32.65 66.35 -58.73
C THR A 5 32.24 65.15 -57.86
N ASN A 6 31.49 64.25 -58.53
CA ASN A 6 31.22 62.83 -58.23
C ASN A 6 32.45 62.04 -57.77
N THR A 7 32.27 61.06 -56.88
CA THR A 7 32.56 59.65 -57.24
C THR A 7 31.79 58.64 -56.37
N HIS A 8 31.45 57.55 -57.06
CA HIS A 8 30.71 56.35 -56.69
C HIS A 8 31.48 55.46 -55.69
N HIS A 9 30.79 54.83 -54.73
CA HIS A 9 30.80 53.36 -54.59
C HIS A 9 29.68 52.88 -53.67
N GLN A 10 28.87 51.97 -54.20
CA GLN A 10 27.93 51.11 -53.50
C GLN A 10 28.68 50.13 -52.58
N ASP A 11 28.13 49.84 -51.40
CA ASP A 11 27.56 48.51 -51.18
C ASP A 11 26.60 48.46 -49.98
N SER A 12 25.58 47.66 -50.18
CA SER A 12 24.33 47.59 -49.43
C SER A 12 24.46 46.52 -48.34
N ASN A 13 24.07 46.82 -47.10
CA ASN A 13 23.93 45.79 -46.06
C ASN A 13 22.54 45.91 -45.42
N PRO A 14 21.61 44.96 -45.67
CA PRO A 14 20.36 44.91 -44.95
C PRO A 14 20.46 43.81 -43.88
N ASN A 15 20.39 44.17 -42.59
CA ASN A 15 19.75 43.24 -41.67
C ASN A 15 19.12 43.89 -40.44
N THR A 16 17.90 43.44 -40.24
CA THR A 16 16.82 43.81 -39.31
C THR A 16 17.17 43.51 -37.84
N PRO A 17 16.56 44.20 -36.84
CA PRO A 17 16.81 43.93 -35.43
C PRO A 17 15.97 42.74 -34.94
N ALA A 18 16.58 41.82 -34.18
CA ALA A 18 15.86 40.78 -33.46
C ALA A 18 16.25 40.76 -31.98
N ALA A 19 15.22 40.61 -31.15
CA ALA A 19 15.15 40.93 -29.75
C ALA A 19 15.71 39.85 -28.79
N ALA A 20 16.12 40.34 -27.62
CA ALA A 20 15.99 39.78 -26.27
C ALA A 20 16.63 38.42 -25.91
N ALA A 21 17.51 38.48 -24.91
CA ALA A 21 18.06 37.37 -24.16
C ALA A 21 17.14 36.88 -23.03
N ALA A 22 17.21 35.58 -22.69
CA ALA A 22 16.86 35.04 -21.39
C ALA A 22 17.85 33.90 -21.02
N PRO A 23 18.29 33.80 -19.74
CA PRO A 23 19.26 32.78 -19.30
C PRO A 23 18.62 31.40 -19.12
N PRO A 24 19.40 30.30 -19.19
CA PRO A 24 18.85 28.95 -19.10
C PRO A 24 18.42 28.64 -17.65
N LYS A 25 17.18 28.15 -17.50
CA LYS A 25 16.65 27.61 -16.24
C LYS A 25 17.40 26.33 -15.87
N GLN A 26 17.98 26.28 -14.68
CA GLN A 26 18.47 25.05 -14.06
C GLN A 26 17.33 24.02 -13.98
N ALA A 27 17.61 22.79 -14.41
CA ALA A 27 16.69 21.68 -14.33
C ALA A 27 16.46 21.29 -12.86
N VAL A 28 15.19 21.22 -12.48
CA VAL A 28 14.72 20.71 -11.19
C VAL A 28 14.98 19.19 -11.14
N PRO A 29 15.39 18.60 -10.01
CA PRO A 29 15.63 17.16 -9.95
C PRO A 29 14.32 16.41 -10.17
N THR A 30 14.29 15.52 -11.15
CA THR A 30 13.15 14.64 -11.43
C THR A 30 12.94 13.67 -10.26
N ALA A 31 11.71 13.66 -9.74
CA ALA A 31 11.28 12.69 -8.73
C ALA A 31 11.52 11.26 -9.23
N LYS A 32 12.08 10.40 -8.37
CA LYS A 32 12.38 9.00 -8.68
C LYS A 32 11.07 8.27 -9.01
N THR A 33 10.86 7.94 -10.28
CA THR A 33 9.85 6.98 -10.70
C THR A 33 10.25 5.63 -10.13
N VAL A 34 9.46 5.09 -9.19
CA VAL A 34 9.64 3.71 -8.73
C VAL A 34 9.50 2.80 -9.94
N ASP A 35 10.52 1.99 -10.19
CA ASP A 35 10.55 1.06 -11.32
C ASP A 35 9.56 -0.08 -11.05
N THR A 36 8.47 -0.14 -11.80
CA THR A 36 7.45 -1.21 -11.72
C THR A 36 8.08 -2.60 -11.77
N GLN A 37 9.21 -2.76 -12.48
CA GLN A 37 9.94 -4.03 -12.55
C GLN A 37 10.57 -4.41 -11.20
N SER A 38 11.04 -3.43 -10.43
CA SER A 38 11.58 -3.66 -9.09
C SER A 38 10.50 -4.11 -8.10
N VAL A 39 9.30 -3.54 -8.21
CA VAL A 39 8.15 -3.91 -7.38
C VAL A 39 7.70 -5.33 -7.70
N LEU A 40 7.61 -5.69 -8.98
CA LEU A 40 7.26 -7.03 -9.42
C LEU A 40 8.24 -8.08 -8.86
N LYS A 41 9.56 -7.83 -8.97
CA LYS A 41 10.58 -8.73 -8.41
C LYS A 41 10.45 -8.87 -6.90
N ARG A 42 10.16 -7.76 -6.20
CA ARG A 42 9.92 -7.74 -4.76
C ARG A 42 8.74 -8.65 -4.39
N LEU A 43 7.60 -8.49 -5.05
CA LEU A 43 6.39 -9.28 -4.79
C LEU A 43 6.59 -10.78 -5.09
N GLN A 44 7.30 -11.11 -6.17
CA GLN A 44 7.65 -12.50 -6.48
C GLN A 44 8.54 -13.12 -5.39
N SER A 45 9.51 -12.37 -4.88
CA SER A 45 10.38 -12.84 -3.79
C SER A 45 9.59 -13.07 -2.50
N GLU A 46 8.63 -12.20 -2.19
CA GLU A 46 7.77 -12.36 -1.00
C GLU A 46 6.82 -13.55 -1.12
N LEU A 47 6.30 -13.82 -2.32
CA LEU A 47 5.48 -15.00 -2.57
C LEU A 47 6.27 -16.27 -2.25
N MET A 48 7.51 -16.34 -2.76
CA MET A 48 8.41 -17.47 -2.48
C MET A 48 8.73 -17.58 -0.99
N ALA A 49 9.03 -16.47 -0.32
CA ALA A 49 9.30 -16.47 1.12
C ALA A 49 8.09 -16.95 1.94
N LEU A 50 6.87 -16.51 1.59
CA LEU A 50 5.64 -16.94 2.23
C LEU A 50 5.40 -18.45 2.04
N MET A 51 5.57 -18.96 0.81
CA MET A 51 5.42 -20.39 0.51
C MET A 51 6.45 -21.26 1.23
N MET A 52 7.67 -20.76 1.42
CA MET A 52 8.74 -21.47 2.12
C MET A 52 8.68 -21.33 3.65
N GLY A 53 7.93 -20.35 4.17
CA GLY A 53 7.85 -20.06 5.61
C GLY A 53 7.16 -21.16 6.43
N GLY A 54 6.19 -21.86 5.83
CA GLY A 54 5.48 -22.97 6.48
C GLY A 54 4.63 -22.55 7.69
N ASP A 55 4.27 -21.28 7.79
CA ASP A 55 3.50 -20.74 8.91
C ASP A 55 2.07 -21.30 8.92
N SER A 56 1.64 -21.76 10.09
CA SER A 56 0.31 -22.35 10.24
C SER A 56 -0.77 -21.27 10.27
N GLY A 57 -1.85 -21.51 9.52
CA GLY A 57 -3.02 -20.64 9.55
C GLY A 57 -2.87 -19.32 8.80
N ILE A 58 -1.81 -19.11 8.02
CA ILE A 58 -1.73 -17.98 7.09
C ILE A 58 -1.39 -18.44 5.68
N SER A 59 -1.98 -17.79 4.69
CA SER A 59 -1.63 -17.97 3.27
C SER A 59 -2.01 -16.73 2.49
N ALA A 60 -1.36 -16.49 1.36
CA ALA A 60 -1.80 -15.51 0.38
C ALA A 60 -1.25 -15.82 -1.00
N PHE A 61 -2.02 -15.47 -2.03
CA PHE A 61 -1.66 -15.67 -3.42
C PHE A 61 -2.06 -14.45 -4.26
N PRO A 62 -1.29 -14.10 -5.29
CA PRO A 62 -1.73 -13.11 -6.27
C PRO A 62 -3.03 -13.52 -6.96
N GLU A 63 -3.86 -12.54 -7.32
CA GLU A 63 -4.97 -12.75 -8.23
C GLU A 63 -4.44 -13.05 -9.65
N GLU A 64 -5.18 -13.86 -10.43
CA GLU A 64 -4.71 -14.44 -11.71
C GLU A 64 -4.13 -13.40 -12.67
N ASP A 65 -4.77 -12.24 -12.77
CA ASP A 65 -4.44 -11.21 -13.76
C ASP A 65 -3.60 -10.06 -13.20
N ASN A 66 -3.36 -10.02 -11.89
CA ASN A 66 -2.74 -8.86 -11.26
C ASN A 66 -1.88 -9.20 -10.04
N ILE A 67 -0.55 -9.20 -10.23
CA ILE A 67 0.40 -9.43 -9.13
C ILE A 67 0.36 -8.35 -8.04
N PHE A 68 -0.26 -7.19 -8.28
CA PHE A 68 -0.43 -6.12 -7.29
C PHE A 68 -1.72 -6.25 -6.47
N CYS A 69 -2.52 -7.31 -6.69
CA CYS A 69 -3.67 -7.64 -5.87
C CYS A 69 -3.57 -9.10 -5.42
N TRP A 70 -3.64 -9.34 -4.12
CA TRP A 70 -3.54 -10.68 -3.54
C TRP A 70 -4.75 -10.99 -2.68
N LYS A 71 -5.09 -12.28 -2.61
CA LYS A 71 -6.05 -12.84 -1.67
C LYS A 71 -5.31 -13.58 -0.57
N GLY A 72 -5.52 -13.14 0.66
CA GLY A 72 -5.00 -13.76 1.87
C GLY A 72 -6.06 -14.59 2.59
N THR A 73 -5.63 -15.57 3.36
CA THR A 73 -6.44 -16.27 4.36
C THR A 73 -5.70 -16.28 5.68
N ILE A 74 -6.39 -15.94 6.77
CA ILE A 74 -5.90 -16.07 8.14
C ILE A 74 -6.89 -16.94 8.92
N SER A 75 -6.40 -18.04 9.47
CA SER A 75 -7.11 -18.88 10.43
C SER A 75 -6.90 -18.33 11.83
N GLY A 76 -7.99 -18.29 12.62
CA GLY A 76 -7.91 -17.93 14.03
C GLY A 76 -7.06 -18.94 14.81
N SER A 77 -6.17 -18.42 15.65
CA SER A 77 -5.22 -19.24 16.41
C SER A 77 -5.92 -20.11 17.45
N LYS A 78 -5.31 -21.24 17.79
CA LYS A 78 -5.76 -22.09 18.90
C LYS A 78 -5.83 -21.32 20.21
N ASP A 79 -6.75 -21.71 21.07
CA ASP A 79 -6.99 -21.13 22.39
C ASP A 79 -7.40 -19.65 22.36
N THR A 80 -7.82 -19.13 21.19
CA THR A 80 -8.41 -17.80 21.04
C THR A 80 -9.91 -17.90 20.78
N VAL A 81 -10.62 -16.78 20.96
CA VAL A 81 -12.05 -16.66 20.61
C VAL A 81 -12.32 -16.78 19.11
N PHE A 82 -11.27 -16.76 18.28
CA PHE A 82 -11.33 -16.93 16.82
C PHE A 82 -10.96 -18.34 16.36
N GLU A 83 -10.60 -19.25 17.27
CA GLU A 83 -10.25 -20.63 16.90
C GLU A 83 -11.35 -21.27 16.04
N GLY A 84 -10.95 -21.90 14.93
CA GLY A 84 -11.86 -22.55 13.98
C GLY A 84 -12.51 -21.63 12.95
N THR A 85 -12.17 -20.33 12.95
CA THR A 85 -12.59 -19.39 11.90
C THR A 85 -11.50 -19.19 10.86
N ASP A 86 -11.90 -18.92 9.61
CA ASP A 86 -11.04 -18.55 8.50
C ASP A 86 -11.50 -17.22 7.89
N TYR A 87 -10.60 -16.24 7.88
CA TYR A 87 -10.88 -14.91 7.33
C TYR A 87 -10.15 -14.70 6.01
N LYS A 88 -10.90 -14.30 4.98
CA LYS A 88 -10.35 -13.84 3.70
C LYS A 88 -9.97 -12.38 3.78
N LEU A 89 -8.84 -12.03 3.18
CA LEU A 89 -8.33 -10.66 3.08
C LEU A 89 -8.01 -10.30 1.64
N SER A 90 -8.16 -9.03 1.29
CA SER A 90 -7.52 -8.44 0.10
C SER A 90 -6.29 -7.66 0.51
N LEU A 91 -5.23 -7.79 -0.27
CA LEU A 91 -4.02 -6.97 -0.19
C LEU A 91 -3.82 -6.29 -1.54
N SER A 92 -3.73 -4.97 -1.56
CA SER A 92 -3.48 -4.18 -2.77
C SER A 92 -2.19 -3.38 -2.61
N PHE A 93 -1.24 -3.62 -3.50
CA PHE A 93 0.09 -3.04 -3.45
C PHE A 93 0.16 -1.77 -4.31
N PRO A 94 0.57 -0.62 -3.75
CA PRO A 94 0.75 0.60 -4.53
C PRO A 94 1.98 0.49 -5.45
N SER A 95 2.07 1.36 -6.46
CA SER A 95 3.23 1.40 -7.36
C SER A 95 4.52 1.83 -6.65
N GLU A 96 4.42 2.45 -5.47
CA GLU A 96 5.57 2.81 -4.63
C GLU A 96 5.94 1.74 -3.59
N TYR A 97 5.32 0.56 -3.62
CA TYR A 97 5.71 -0.56 -2.76
C TYR A 97 7.18 -0.93 -3.02
N PRO A 98 8.01 -1.21 -2.00
CA PRO A 98 7.70 -1.34 -0.57
C PRO A 98 7.85 -0.05 0.25
N PHE A 99 8.05 1.12 -0.37
CA PHE A 99 8.22 2.38 0.36
C PHE A 99 6.88 2.92 0.90
N LYS A 100 5.76 2.53 0.29
CA LYS A 100 4.41 2.70 0.84
C LYS A 100 3.80 1.35 1.21
N ALA A 101 3.06 1.31 2.31
CA ALA A 101 2.35 0.12 2.77
C ALA A 101 1.30 -0.35 1.74
N PRO A 102 1.04 -1.66 1.65
CA PRO A 102 -0.12 -2.16 0.93
C PRO A 102 -1.40 -1.83 1.70
N LYS A 103 -2.49 -1.70 0.97
CA LYS A 103 -3.82 -1.62 1.57
C LYS A 103 -4.33 -3.02 1.86
N VAL A 104 -4.62 -3.32 3.12
CA VAL A 104 -5.11 -4.63 3.56
C VAL A 104 -6.50 -4.49 4.16
N LYS A 105 -7.41 -5.39 3.79
CA LYS A 105 -8.79 -5.40 4.27
C LYS A 105 -9.29 -6.81 4.52
N PHE A 106 -10.14 -6.97 5.52
CA PHE A 106 -10.98 -8.14 5.65
C PHE A 106 -12.08 -8.14 4.58
N GLU A 107 -12.25 -9.25 3.88
CA GLU A 107 -13.39 -9.51 2.99
C GLU A 107 -14.47 -10.30 3.72
N THR A 108 -14.05 -11.25 4.54
CA THR A 108 -14.94 -11.92 5.51
C THR A 108 -15.27 -10.94 6.63
N SER A 109 -16.55 -10.77 6.95
CA SER A 109 -16.98 -9.92 8.07
C SER A 109 -16.30 -10.36 9.37
N CYS A 110 -15.63 -9.42 10.04
CA CYS A 110 -14.83 -9.69 11.24
C CYS A 110 -15.32 -8.85 12.42
N PHE A 111 -15.91 -9.50 13.42
CA PHE A 111 -16.27 -8.84 14.68
C PHE A 111 -15.01 -8.70 15.55
N HIS A 112 -14.36 -7.54 15.49
CA HIS A 112 -13.07 -7.30 16.13
C HIS A 112 -12.90 -5.84 16.56
N PRO A 113 -12.28 -5.51 17.72
CA PRO A 113 -12.12 -4.13 18.19
C PRO A 113 -11.42 -3.21 17.19
N ASN A 114 -10.43 -3.73 16.46
CA ASN A 114 -9.61 -2.98 15.51
C ASN A 114 -10.03 -3.15 14.03
N VAL A 115 -11.22 -3.68 13.76
CA VAL A 115 -11.76 -3.81 12.39
C VAL A 115 -13.11 -3.10 12.29
N ASP A 116 -13.29 -2.28 11.25
CA ASP A 116 -14.57 -1.61 11.01
C ASP A 116 -15.53 -2.45 10.15
N ILE A 117 -16.75 -1.94 9.94
CA ILE A 117 -17.79 -2.61 9.15
C ILE A 117 -17.45 -2.78 7.66
N TYR A 118 -16.41 -2.10 7.16
CA TYR A 118 -15.93 -2.18 5.78
C TYR A 118 -14.66 -3.02 5.66
N GLY A 119 -14.25 -3.68 6.75
CA GLY A 119 -13.07 -4.52 6.82
C GLY A 119 -11.74 -3.75 6.91
N ASN A 120 -11.75 -2.43 7.12
CA ASN A 120 -10.52 -1.68 7.35
C ASN A 120 -9.92 -2.06 8.71
N ILE A 121 -8.59 -2.16 8.75
CA ILE A 121 -7.84 -2.62 9.94
C ILE A 121 -7.09 -1.43 10.55
N CYS A 122 -7.25 -1.22 11.84
CA CYS A 122 -6.37 -0.35 12.63
C CYS A 122 -5.18 -1.16 13.12
N LEU A 123 -4.07 -1.08 12.38
CA LEU A 123 -2.80 -1.71 12.71
C LEU A 123 -1.67 -0.75 12.30
N ASP A 124 -0.81 -0.40 13.24
CA ASP A 124 0.22 0.65 13.08
C ASP A 124 1.25 0.34 11.99
N ILE A 125 1.63 -0.93 11.83
CA ILE A 125 2.55 -1.35 10.77
C ILE A 125 1.97 -1.15 9.38
N LEU A 126 0.65 -1.02 9.22
CA LEU A 126 0.00 -0.69 7.93
C LEU A 126 -0.17 0.83 7.73
N GLN A 127 0.30 1.64 8.69
CA GLN A 127 0.11 3.08 8.73
C GLN A 127 1.45 3.79 8.98
N ASP A 128 1.59 4.45 10.13
CA ASP A 128 2.72 5.31 10.48
C ASP A 128 3.99 4.53 10.86
N LYS A 129 3.85 3.26 11.25
CA LYS A 129 4.99 2.38 11.54
C LYS A 129 5.34 1.42 10.41
N TRP A 130 4.83 1.66 9.20
CA TRP A 130 5.25 0.88 8.03
C TRP A 130 6.75 0.98 7.80
N SER A 131 7.37 -0.17 7.55
CA SER A 131 8.76 -0.28 7.15
C SER A 131 8.85 -1.05 5.85
N SER A 132 9.68 -0.58 4.91
CA SER A 132 9.95 -1.29 3.66
C SER A 132 10.63 -2.66 3.87
N ALA A 133 11.07 -2.95 5.10
CA ALA A 133 11.58 -4.26 5.49
C ALA A 133 10.48 -5.29 5.75
N TYR A 134 9.24 -4.87 5.99
CA TYR A 134 8.11 -5.78 6.18
C TYR A 134 7.68 -6.37 4.84
N ASP A 135 7.25 -7.63 4.90
CA ASP A 135 6.74 -8.42 3.79
C ASP A 135 5.31 -8.92 4.08
N VAL A 136 4.69 -9.57 3.08
CA VAL A 136 3.35 -10.16 3.20
C VAL A 136 3.27 -11.11 4.39
N ARG A 137 4.30 -11.93 4.62
CA ARG A 137 4.36 -12.85 5.76
C ARG A 137 4.25 -12.10 7.09
N THR A 138 5.04 -11.05 7.28
CA THR A 138 5.02 -10.20 8.49
C THR A 138 3.65 -9.55 8.68
N ILE A 139 3.03 -9.06 7.61
CA ILE A 139 1.69 -8.47 7.64
C ILE A 139 0.66 -9.51 8.14
N LEU A 140 0.62 -10.69 7.52
CA LEU A 140 -0.37 -11.71 7.86
C LEU A 140 -0.21 -12.22 9.30
N LEU A 141 1.04 -12.45 9.74
CA LEU A 141 1.32 -12.84 11.14
C LEU A 141 0.88 -11.76 12.11
N SER A 142 1.14 -10.48 11.80
CA SER A 142 0.75 -9.37 12.67
C SER A 142 -0.78 -9.24 12.78
N ILE A 143 -1.51 -9.46 11.69
CA ILE A 143 -2.98 -9.47 11.70
C ILE A 143 -3.51 -10.69 12.47
N GLN A 144 -2.88 -11.87 12.31
CA GLN A 144 -3.26 -13.07 13.06
C GLN A 144 -3.05 -12.88 14.57
N SER A 145 -1.93 -12.28 14.99
CA SER A 145 -1.70 -11.91 16.39
C SER A 145 -2.71 -10.88 16.87
N LEU A 146 -3.03 -9.87 16.06
CA LEU A 146 -4.01 -8.83 16.40
C LEU A 146 -5.38 -9.43 16.73
N LEU A 147 -5.81 -10.51 16.06
CA LEU A 147 -7.06 -11.20 16.38
C LEU A 147 -7.09 -11.71 17.83
N GLY A 148 -5.97 -12.24 18.33
CA GLY A 148 -5.87 -12.73 19.72
C GLY A 148 -5.60 -11.63 20.74
N GLU A 149 -4.95 -10.55 20.31
CA GLU A 149 -4.44 -9.48 21.18
C GLU A 149 -4.83 -8.10 20.63
N PRO A 150 -6.13 -7.73 20.69
CA PRO A 150 -6.60 -6.46 20.16
C PRO A 150 -6.12 -5.27 20.98
N ASN A 151 -5.98 -4.13 20.31
CA ASN A 151 -5.85 -2.85 20.98
C ASN A 151 -7.25 -2.28 21.32
N ILE A 152 -7.64 -2.39 22.59
CA ILE A 152 -8.92 -1.88 23.10
C ILE A 152 -8.91 -0.39 23.47
N SER A 153 -7.76 0.29 23.46
CA SER A 153 -7.67 1.70 23.87
C SER A 153 -8.14 2.67 22.78
N SER A 154 -8.06 2.27 21.51
CA SER A 154 -8.50 3.06 20.35
C SER A 154 -9.21 2.18 19.32
N PRO A 155 -10.41 1.66 19.63
CA PRO A 155 -11.10 0.71 18.79
C PRO A 155 -11.81 1.38 17.60
N LEU A 156 -11.87 0.67 16.47
CA LEU A 156 -12.79 0.97 15.38
C LEU A 156 -14.20 0.45 15.66
N ASN A 157 -14.30 -0.63 16.43
CA ASN A 157 -15.55 -1.24 16.86
C ASN A 157 -15.66 -1.21 18.38
N THR A 158 -16.37 -0.19 18.90
CA THR A 158 -16.55 0.03 20.34
C THR A 158 -17.36 -1.08 21.01
N GLN A 159 -18.30 -1.71 20.29
CA GLN A 159 -19.08 -2.83 20.81
C GLN A 159 -18.20 -4.06 21.05
N ALA A 160 -17.34 -4.40 20.08
CA ALA A 160 -16.36 -5.48 20.24
C ALA A 160 -15.38 -5.18 21.38
N ALA A 161 -14.85 -3.95 21.45
CA ALA A 161 -13.93 -3.55 22.52
C ALA A 161 -14.56 -3.66 23.91
N ALA A 162 -15.81 -3.23 24.07
CA ALA A 162 -16.53 -3.32 25.35
C ALA A 162 -16.81 -4.76 25.78
N LEU A 163 -17.02 -5.68 24.82
CA LEU A 163 -17.27 -7.09 25.10
C LEU A 163 -15.99 -7.89 25.37
N TRP A 164 -14.81 -7.37 24.98
CA TRP A 164 -13.55 -8.11 24.98
C TRP A 164 -13.16 -8.71 26.34
N SER A 165 -13.49 -8.05 27.46
CA SER A 165 -13.17 -8.59 28.80
C SER A 165 -13.95 -9.88 29.15
N ASN A 166 -15.07 -10.14 28.47
CA ASN A 166 -15.84 -11.38 28.62
C ASN A 166 -15.62 -12.29 27.41
N GLN A 167 -14.56 -13.09 27.48
CA GLN A 167 -14.12 -13.97 26.38
C GLN A 167 -15.17 -15.03 26.00
N GLU A 168 -15.99 -15.50 26.94
CA GLU A 168 -17.04 -16.48 26.65
C GLU A 168 -18.14 -15.87 25.78
N GLU A 169 -18.68 -14.71 26.17
CA GLU A 169 -19.68 -14.00 25.38
C GLU A 169 -19.11 -13.47 24.07
N TYR A 170 -17.83 -13.07 24.07
CA TYR A 170 -17.15 -12.67 22.84
C TYR A 170 -17.09 -13.83 21.84
N ARG A 171 -16.70 -15.03 22.28
CA ARG A 171 -16.69 -16.24 21.43
C ARG A 171 -18.07 -16.53 20.85
N LYS A 172 -19.13 -16.50 21.67
CA LYS A 172 -20.52 -16.67 21.20
C LYS A 172 -20.88 -15.65 20.12
N MET A 173 -20.41 -14.41 20.27
CA MET A 173 -20.65 -13.36 19.27
C MET A 173 -19.88 -13.61 17.97
N VAL A 174 -18.62 -14.03 18.06
CA VAL A 174 -17.81 -14.42 16.89
C VAL A 174 -18.49 -15.56 16.14
N GLU A 175 -18.85 -16.65 16.82
CA GLU A 175 -19.51 -17.81 16.23
C GLU A 175 -20.84 -17.44 15.56
N LYS A 176 -21.62 -16.56 16.20
CA LYS A 176 -22.92 -16.10 15.67
C LYS A 176 -22.77 -15.24 14.41
N LEU A 177 -21.76 -14.38 14.36
CA LEU A 177 -21.58 -13.40 13.29
C LEU A 177 -20.68 -13.91 12.15
N TYR A 178 -19.83 -14.89 12.44
CA TYR A 178 -18.93 -15.47 11.46
C TYR A 178 -19.72 -16.14 10.35
N LYS A 179 -19.41 -15.73 9.11
CA LYS A 179 -19.97 -16.30 7.89
C LYS A 179 -18.80 -16.64 6.97
N PRO A 180 -18.50 -17.94 6.77
CA PRO A 180 -17.48 -18.31 5.82
C PRO A 180 -17.88 -17.79 4.43
N VAL A 181 -16.90 -17.27 3.69
CA VAL A 181 -17.11 -16.90 2.29
C VAL A 181 -17.08 -18.20 1.49
N ALA A 182 -18.16 -18.45 0.75
CA ALA A 182 -18.34 -19.65 -0.08
C ALA A 182 -17.38 -19.67 -1.28
#